data_AF-A0A951BHC7-F1
#
_entry.id   AF-A0A951BHC7-F1
#
_cell.length_a   1.000
_cell.length_b   1.000
_cell.length_c   1.000
_cell.angle_alpha   90.00
_cell.angle_beta   90.00
_cell.angle_gamma   90.00
#
_symmetry.space_group_name_H-M   'P 1'
#
loop_
_entity.id
_entity.type
_entity.pdbx_description
1 polymer ?
#
loop_
_entity_poly.entity_id
_entity_poly.type
_entity_poly.pdbx_seq_one_letter_code
_entity_poly.pdbx_strand_id
1 'polypeptide(L)' 'MYPNTETLLARLLDHPSVIHSVLSSDDALKVIRLLDESRAWDGVAGHVILVARQRGWPMLTTDPDRLRRIAPDLDVDLL' A
#
# COMPACT_ATOMS: atom_id res chain seq x y z
N MET A 1 -14.99 23.79 -15.36
CA MET A 1 -13.64 23.38 -15.80
C MET A 1 -13.08 22.50 -14.70
N TYR A 2 -12.86 21.21 -14.96
CA TYR A 2 -12.25 20.33 -13.97
C TYR A 2 -10.79 20.75 -13.76
N PRO A 3 -10.25 20.72 -12.52
CA PRO A 3 -8.83 20.91 -12.32
C PRO A 3 -8.06 19.87 -13.15
N ASN A 4 -6.94 20.27 -13.74
CA ASN A 4 -6.09 19.33 -14.48
C ASN A 4 -5.50 18.28 -13.52
N THR A 5 -5.10 17.13 -14.06
CA THR A 5 -4.59 16.00 -13.26
C THR A 5 -3.41 16.38 -12.37
N GLU A 6 -2.53 17.27 -12.85
CA GLU A 6 -1.39 17.78 -12.08
C GLU A 6 -1.82 18.55 -10.83
N THR A 7 -2.84 19.40 -10.96
CA THR A 7 -3.40 20.15 -9.82
C THR A 7 -4.05 19.22 -8.80
N LEU A 8 -4.77 18.19 -9.26
CA LEU A 8 -5.38 17.21 -8.36
C LEU A 8 -4.32 16.38 -7.63
N LEU A 9 -3.28 15.94 -8.34
CA LEU A 9 -2.17 15.20 -7.74
C LEU A 9 -1.43 16.05 -6.70
N ALA A 10 -1.08 17.30 -7.03
CA ALA A 10 -0.41 18.20 -6.09
C ALA A 10 -1.24 18.38 -4.80
N ARG A 11 -2.55 18.60 -4.94
CA ARG A 11 -3.45 18.71 -3.79
C ARG A 11 -3.53 17.44 -2.95
N LEU A 12 -3.47 16.28 -3.59
CA LEU A 12 -3.47 15.00 -2.89
C LEU A 12 -2.17 14.78 -2.11
N LEU A 13 -1.02 15.09 -2.73
CA LEU A 13 0.30 14.96 -2.10
C LEU A 13 0.49 15.93 -0.92
N ASP A 14 -0.14 17.11 -0.98
CA ASP A 14 -0.09 18.12 0.08
C ASP A 14 -1.14 17.92 1.19
N HIS A 15 -2.08 16.97 1.02
CA HIS A 15 -3.15 16.77 1.99
C HIS A 15 -2.58 16.18 3.30
N PRO A 16 -2.94 16.71 4.49
CA PRO A 16 -2.32 16.29 5.77
C PRO A 16 -2.61 14.83 6.15
N SER A 17 -3.67 14.24 5.59
CA SER A 17 -4.00 12.82 5.76
C SER A 17 -3.23 11.89 4.81
N VAL A 18 -2.47 12.45 3.86
CA VAL A 18 -1.64 11.67 2.93
C VAL A 18 -0.21 11.67 3.45
N ILE A 19 0.25 10.48 3.82
CA ILE A 19 1.62 10.26 4.24
C ILE A 19 2.34 9.60 3.08
N HIS A 20 3.28 10.33 2.49
CA HIS A 20 4.20 9.78 1.50
C HIS A 20 5.56 9.55 2.17
N SER A 21 6.16 8.39 1.91
CA SER A 21 7.50 8.06 2.39
C SER A 21 8.29 7.41 1.28
N VAL A 22 9.60 7.68 1.25
CA VAL A 22 10.51 7.00 0.33
C VAL A 22 10.63 5.54 0.74
N LEU A 23 10.49 4.62 -0.22
CA LEU A 23 10.77 3.21 0.00
C LEU A 23 12.28 3.02 0.17
N SER A 24 12.71 2.69 1.40
CA SER A 24 14.10 2.36 1.67
C SER A 24 14.49 1.01 1.03
N SER A 25 15.78 0.80 0.77
CA SER A 25 16.26 -0.50 0.27
C SER A 25 15.97 -1.65 1.24
N ASP A 26 16.00 -1.39 2.55
CA ASP A 26 15.67 -2.38 3.58
C ASP A 26 14.18 -2.73 3.56
N ASP A 27 13.31 -1.74 3.40
CA ASP A 27 11.87 -1.99 3.26
C ASP A 27 11.55 -2.69 1.94
N ALA A 28 12.23 -2.32 0.86
CA ALA A 28 12.10 -3.03 -0.43
C ALA A 28 12.49 -4.51 -0.29
N LEU A 29 13.55 -4.83 0.46
CA LEU A 29 13.94 -6.21 0.72
C LEU A 29 12.88 -6.97 1.53
N LYS A 30 12.25 -6.33 2.52
CA LYS A 30 11.13 -6.93 3.28
C LYS A 30 9.93 -7.22 2.36
N VAL A 31 9.61 -6.31 1.44
CA VAL A 31 8.56 -6.51 0.43
C VAL A 31 8.87 -7.70 -0.46
N ILE A 32 10.10 -7.81 -0.98
CA ILE A 32 10.51 -8.93 -1.84
C ILE A 32 10.34 -10.26 -1.10
N ARG A 33 10.83 -10.37 0.15
CA ARG A 33 10.70 -11.59 0.95
C ARG A 33 9.26 -12.00 1.19
N LEU A 34 8.39 -11.05 1.55
CA LEU A 34 6.96 -11.29 1.73
C LEU A 34 6.31 -11.86 0.44
N LEU A 35 6.67 -11.29 -0.70
CA LEU A 35 6.12 -11.70 -2.00
C LEU A 35 6.61 -13.08 -2.42
N ASP A 36 7.89 -13.39 -2.15
CA ASP A 36 8.44 -14.73 -2.37
C ASP A 36 7.72 -15.79 -1.52
N GLU A 37 7.49 -15.52 -0.23
CA GLU A 37 6.78 -16.41 0.69
C GLU A 37 5.33 -16.67 0.27
N SER A 38 4.65 -15.63 -0.20
CA SER A 38 3.26 -15.69 -0.67
C SER A 38 3.12 -16.14 -2.13
N ARG A 39 4.22 -16.36 -2.84
CA ARG A 39 4.26 -16.65 -4.29
C ARG A 39 3.45 -15.63 -5.12
N ALA A 40 3.50 -14.36 -4.69
CA ALA A 40 2.83 -13.26 -5.34
C ALA A 40 3.84 -12.40 -6.10
N TRP A 41 3.42 -11.77 -7.20
CA TRP A 41 4.25 -10.84 -7.95
C TRP A 41 3.58 -9.47 -8.02
N ASP A 42 3.66 -8.76 -6.90
CA ASP A 42 2.95 -7.50 -6.73
C ASP A 42 3.65 -6.59 -5.71
N GLY A 43 4.63 -5.83 -6.19
CA GLY A 43 5.40 -4.90 -5.37
C GLY A 43 4.54 -3.83 -4.68
N VAL A 44 3.44 -3.41 -5.32
CA VAL A 44 2.55 -2.38 -4.76
C VAL A 44 1.75 -2.93 -3.59
N ALA A 45 1.10 -4.10 -3.75
CA ALA A 45 0.40 -4.74 -2.63
C ALA A 45 1.36 -5.10 -1.49
N GLY A 46 2.53 -5.64 -1.81
CA GLY A 46 3.54 -5.97 -0.81
C GLY A 46 3.98 -4.74 -0.01
N HIS A 47 4.13 -3.57 -0.66
CA HIS A 47 4.46 -2.33 0.05
C HIS A 47 3.31 -1.85 0.95
N VAL A 48 2.06 -1.88 0.46
CA VAL A 48 0.87 -1.52 1.26
C VAL A 48 0.79 -2.40 2.52
N ILE A 49 0.98 -3.70 2.37
CA ILE A 49 0.99 -4.66 3.48
C ILE A 49 2.11 -4.35 4.48
N LEU A 50 3.32 -4.03 4.00
CA LEU A 50 4.43 -3.66 4.88
C LEU A 50 4.08 -2.41 5.70
N VAL A 51 3.54 -1.37 5.07
CA VAL A 51 3.15 -0.14 5.76
C VAL A 51 2.05 -0.40 6.78
N ALA A 52 1.01 -1.17 6.42
CA ALA A 52 -0.07 -1.55 7.31
C ALA A 52 0.45 -2.27 8.56
N ARG A 53 1.38 -3.24 8.39
CA ARG A 53 2.03 -3.95 9.51
C ARG A 53 2.83 -3.01 10.41
N GLN A 54 3.65 -2.13 9.83
CA GLN A 54 4.48 -1.21 10.60
C GLN A 54 3.67 -0.20 11.40
N ARG A 55 2.51 0.21 10.89
CA ARG A 55 1.63 1.21 11.51
C ARG A 55 0.55 0.60 12.39
N GLY A 56 0.28 -0.70 12.27
CA GLY A 56 -0.86 -1.36 12.90
C GLY A 56 -2.20 -0.83 12.37
N TRP A 57 -2.26 -0.49 11.08
CA TRP A 57 -3.45 0.08 10.45
C TRP A 57 -4.20 -0.98 9.63
N PRO A 58 -5.55 -0.87 9.52
CA PRO A 58 -6.30 -1.67 8.58
C PRO A 58 -6.00 -1.24 7.14
N MET A 59 -6.21 -2.14 6.18
CA MET A 59 -6.08 -1.86 4.75
C MET A 59 -7.46 -1.65 4.14
N LEU A 60 -7.62 -0.60 3.33
CA LEU A 60 -8.84 -0.34 2.56
C LEU A 60 -8.52 -0.42 1.07
N THR A 61 -9.21 -1.26 0.31
CA THR A 61 -8.92 -1.51 -1.11
C THR A 61 -10.18 -1.90 -1.87
N THR A 62 -10.22 -1.66 -3.18
CA THR A 62 -11.28 -2.16 -4.05
C THR A 62 -11.14 -3.65 -4.40
N ASP A 63 -10.00 -4.26 -4.07
CA ASP A 63 -9.70 -5.69 -4.28
C ASP A 63 -9.11 -6.31 -3.01
N PRO A 64 -9.94 -6.63 -2.01
CA PRO A 64 -9.47 -7.13 -0.72
C PRO A 64 -8.92 -8.56 -0.80
N ASP A 65 -9.44 -9.38 -1.72
CA ASP A 65 -9.01 -10.78 -1.87
C ASP A 65 -7.56 -10.88 -2.35
N ARG A 66 -7.11 -9.92 -3.17
CA ARG A 66 -5.70 -9.80 -3.55
C ARG A 66 -4.79 -9.60 -2.34
N LEU A 67 -5.17 -8.75 -1.39
CA LEU A 67 -4.36 -8.50 -0.19
C LEU A 67 -4.45 -9.66 0.80
N ARG A 68 -5.64 -10.22 1.02
CA ARG A 68 -5.85 -11.37 1.92
C ARG A 68 -5.05 -12.61 1.50
N ARG A 69 -4.83 -12.82 0.20
CA ARG A 69 -3.97 -13.91 -0.28
C ARG A 69 -2.50 -13.77 0.16
N ILE A 70 -2.01 -12.54 0.30
CA ILE A 70 -0.61 -12.25 0.65
C ILE A 70 -0.45 -12.12 2.17
N ALA A 71 -1.40 -11.45 2.83
CA ALA A 71 -1.39 -11.20 4.27
C ALA A 71 -2.77 -11.50 4.88
N PRO A 72 -3.10 -12.80 5.09
CA PRO A 72 -4.39 -13.21 5.65
C PRO A 72 -4.57 -12.83 7.12
N ASP A 73 -3.49 -12.43 7.79
CA ASP A 73 -3.43 -12.00 9.18
C ASP A 73 -3.84 -10.53 9.40
N LEU A 74 -3.93 -9.74 8.34
CA LEU A 74 -4.26 -8.32 8.42
C LEU A 74 -5.75 -8.07 8.21
N ASP A 75 -6.24 -7.03 8.87
CA ASP A 75 -7.59 -6.52 8.66
C ASP A 75 -7.67 -5.80 7.30
N VAL A 76 -8.61 -6.25 6.46
CA VAL A 76 -8.78 -5.75 5.08
C VAL A 76 -10.25 -5.54 4.78
N ASP A 77 -10.58 -4.27 4.56
CA ASP A 77 -11.92 -3.81 4.21
C ASP A 77 -12.03 -3.45 2.73
N LEU A 78 -13.24 -3.60 2.19
CA LEU A 78 -13.59 -3.11 0.86
C LEU A 78 -13.85 -1.59 0.93
N LEU A 79 -13.25 -0.85 0.00
CA LEU A 79 -13.43 0.60 -0.15
C LEU A 79 -14.81 1.00 -0.66
#